data_AF-M3TDL1-F1
#
_entry.id   AF-M3TDL1-F1
#
_cell.length_a   1.000
_cell.length_b   1.000
_cell.length_c   1.000
_cell.angle_alpha   90.00
_cell.angle_beta   90.00
_cell.angle_gamma   90.00
#
_symmetry.space_group_name_H-M   'P 1'
#
loop_
_entity.id
_entity.type
_entity.pdbx_description
1 polymer ?
#
loop_
_entity_poly.entity_id
_entity_poly.type
_entity_poly.pdbx_seq_one_letter_code
_entity_poly.pdbx_strand_id
1 'polypeptide(L)'
;MSFFKAHYTYNPNGDKYKFDQLLFVRDSEFLRCYCAEFVKGKMAPECNTNARLLVEYFNVHGKLLDLMKEVAKREIETTNAETQVFRGNTSFTRLYGEYCHLCLLPYLRAVTKEVIQLLINEDTKLDPDALNSPELENHKESMDTFCKLAHMFGTKLVDCVHLLPSHFHQLLRFISVEVGNKKSVKSTPQNTFNLLFFIRTVFPVFHAPQHVMDTIQPPSPEMAKRLTAFSKTCQSLLNETTTSSSIPLDIANFMTSSASKLFEMFTHPRSGYMTEKSGLDFSLQANAHKNIVELVRSNIEPLTALMTRDVQALKDALKSEKNEDSVMTEMQQSLEFCSNTYSERLQAVEDEITDLNDEIEKYKAQLKAVQKAIEDEDELTAKLQEEINRLENDSPKANTPTASPRSSRRDSNSDAVLRDHSSEDI
;
A
#
# COMPACT_ATOMS: atom_id res chain seq x y z
N MET A 1 33.02 -40.31 -36.28
CA MET A 1 33.62 -40.21 -34.93
C MET A 1 33.51 -38.76 -34.51
N SER A 2 32.68 -38.45 -33.51
CA SER A 2 32.45 -37.08 -33.03
C SER A 2 33.65 -36.62 -32.20
N PHE A 3 34.30 -35.53 -32.59
CA PHE A 3 35.54 -35.02 -31.98
C PHE A 3 35.32 -33.89 -30.95
N PHE A 4 34.09 -33.63 -30.52
CA PHE A 4 33.82 -32.72 -29.40
C PHE A 4 33.22 -33.49 -28.25
N LYS A 5 34.07 -33.83 -27.27
CA LYS A 5 33.62 -34.30 -25.96
C LYS A 5 33.28 -33.03 -25.18
N ALA A 6 32.01 -32.84 -24.81
CA ALA A 6 31.61 -31.70 -24.00
C ALA A 6 32.44 -31.72 -22.70
N HIS A 7 33.16 -30.64 -22.44
CA HIS A 7 33.87 -30.45 -21.19
C HIS A 7 32.87 -29.91 -20.17
N TYR A 8 32.67 -30.65 -19.09
CA TYR A 8 31.76 -30.27 -18.02
C TYR A 8 32.55 -29.66 -16.87
N THR A 9 32.12 -28.48 -16.44
CA THR A 9 32.60 -27.77 -15.26
C THR A 9 31.62 -27.97 -14.10
N TYR A 10 32.16 -27.92 -12.89
CA TYR A 10 31.35 -27.99 -11.67
C TYR A 10 30.64 -26.66 -11.43
N ASN A 11 29.31 -26.71 -11.36
CA ASN A 11 28.43 -25.61 -11.03
C ASN A 11 27.67 -25.90 -9.72
N PRO A 12 28.20 -25.49 -8.56
CA PRO A 12 27.55 -25.75 -7.28
C PRO A 12 26.19 -25.09 -7.15
N ASN A 13 25.83 -24.11 -7.99
CA ASN A 13 24.60 -23.33 -7.84
C ASN A 13 23.51 -23.72 -8.83
N GLY A 14 23.76 -24.65 -9.75
CA GLY A 14 22.77 -25.00 -10.77
C GLY A 14 22.69 -23.97 -11.90
N ASP A 15 21.94 -24.31 -12.94
CA ASP A 15 21.79 -23.50 -14.14
C ASP A 15 20.74 -22.39 -13.90
N LYS A 16 21.24 -21.21 -13.50
CA LYS A 16 20.41 -20.04 -13.18
C LYS A 16 19.37 -19.73 -14.24
N TYR A 17 19.76 -19.74 -15.52
CA TYR A 17 18.84 -19.39 -16.59
C TYR A 17 17.66 -20.36 -16.67
N LYS A 18 17.90 -21.67 -16.60
CA LYS A 18 16.84 -22.67 -16.61
C LYS A 18 15.95 -22.57 -15.37
N PHE A 19 16.55 -22.27 -14.23
CA PHE A 19 15.80 -22.04 -12.99
C PHE A 19 14.89 -20.81 -13.12
N ASP A 20 15.40 -19.70 -13.66
CA ASP A 20 14.64 -18.47 -13.91
C ASP A 20 13.47 -18.71 -14.87
N GLN A 21 13.70 -19.45 -15.96
CA GLN A 21 12.64 -19.81 -16.90
C GLN A 21 11.50 -20.59 -16.24
N LEU A 22 11.81 -21.49 -15.32
CA LEU A 22 10.80 -22.28 -14.60
C LEU A 22 10.07 -21.45 -13.55
N LEU A 23 10.76 -20.54 -12.89
CA LEU A 23 10.20 -19.77 -11.78
C LEU A 23 9.41 -18.55 -12.23
N PHE A 24 9.88 -17.85 -13.27
CA PHE A 24 9.29 -16.58 -13.73
C PHE A 24 8.24 -16.74 -14.84
N VAL A 25 8.04 -17.94 -15.37
CA VAL A 25 6.94 -18.18 -16.31
C VAL A 25 5.59 -17.92 -15.64
N ARG A 26 4.67 -17.30 -16.39
CA ARG A 26 3.28 -17.12 -15.94
C ARG A 26 2.65 -18.49 -15.62
N ASP A 27 1.85 -18.54 -14.55
CA ASP A 27 1.26 -19.79 -14.06
C ASP A 27 2.31 -20.89 -13.76
N SER A 28 3.50 -20.49 -13.28
CA SER A 28 4.58 -21.39 -12.89
C SER A 28 4.08 -22.43 -11.88
N GLU A 29 4.14 -23.71 -12.27
CA GLU A 29 3.85 -24.79 -11.34
C GLU A 29 4.92 -24.88 -10.25
N PHE A 30 6.19 -24.64 -10.61
CA PHE A 30 7.27 -24.62 -9.65
C PHE A 30 7.02 -23.58 -8.54
N LEU A 31 6.65 -22.35 -8.90
CA LEU A 31 6.26 -21.32 -7.93
C LEU A 31 5.08 -21.76 -7.06
N ARG A 32 4.04 -22.35 -7.67
CA ARG A 32 2.86 -22.85 -6.95
C ARG A 32 3.24 -23.90 -5.90
N CYS A 33 4.07 -24.88 -6.29
CA CYS A 33 4.51 -25.96 -5.41
C CYS A 33 5.47 -25.45 -4.33
N TYR A 34 6.37 -24.50 -4.66
CA TYR A 34 7.22 -23.82 -3.69
C TYR A 34 6.38 -23.14 -2.61
N CYS A 35 5.37 -22.36 -3.02
CA CYS A 35 4.46 -21.66 -2.11
C CYS A 35 3.64 -22.63 -1.23
N ALA A 36 3.26 -23.79 -1.76
CA ALA A 36 2.51 -24.80 -1.03
C ALA A 36 3.38 -25.54 0.00
N GLU A 37 4.56 -26.01 -0.41
CA GLU A 37 5.42 -26.86 0.42
C GLU A 37 6.30 -26.04 1.38
N PHE A 38 7.00 -25.03 0.86
CA PHE A 38 8.03 -24.33 1.62
C PHE A 38 7.51 -23.10 2.36
N VAL A 39 6.50 -22.42 1.81
CA VAL A 39 5.91 -21.24 2.45
C VAL A 39 4.71 -21.62 3.31
N LYS A 40 3.74 -22.39 2.79
CA LYS A 40 2.54 -22.76 3.54
C LYS A 40 2.74 -23.99 4.44
N GLY A 41 3.40 -25.03 3.93
CA GLY A 41 3.56 -26.34 4.59
C GLY A 41 4.48 -26.35 5.81
N LYS A 42 5.36 -25.35 5.96
CA LYS A 42 6.29 -25.24 7.10
C LYS A 42 5.73 -24.38 8.24
N MET A 43 6.26 -24.62 9.44
CA MET A 43 6.01 -23.80 10.63
C MET A 43 7.04 -22.67 10.76
N ALA A 44 6.77 -21.67 11.60
CA ALA A 44 7.74 -20.63 11.90
C ALA A 44 8.91 -21.20 12.73
N PRO A 45 10.17 -20.76 12.51
CA PRO A 45 10.60 -19.66 11.63
C PRO A 45 10.91 -20.07 10.17
N GLU A 46 10.87 -21.37 9.84
CA GLU A 46 11.27 -21.89 8.52
C GLU A 46 10.42 -21.30 7.39
N CYS A 47 9.10 -21.21 7.56
CA CYS A 47 8.22 -20.64 6.54
C CYS A 47 8.55 -19.17 6.21
N ASN A 48 8.98 -18.40 7.21
CA ASN A 48 9.35 -16.99 7.03
C ASN A 48 10.70 -16.87 6.31
N THR A 49 11.65 -17.75 6.64
CA THR A 49 12.94 -17.82 5.95
C THR A 49 12.75 -18.18 4.48
N ASN A 50 11.92 -19.18 4.18
CA ASN A 50 11.63 -19.59 2.81
C ASN A 50 10.87 -18.51 2.03
N ALA A 51 9.88 -17.85 2.67
CA ALA A 51 9.18 -16.71 2.08
C ALA A 51 10.15 -15.58 1.74
N ARG A 52 11.08 -15.27 2.64
CA ARG A 52 12.10 -14.24 2.45
C ARG A 52 13.02 -14.55 1.29
N LEU A 53 13.54 -15.78 1.19
CA LEU A 53 14.39 -16.18 0.07
C LEU A 53 13.68 -16.01 -1.28
N LEU A 54 12.39 -16.34 -1.36
CA LEU A 54 11.61 -16.15 -2.58
C LEU A 54 11.40 -14.65 -2.89
N VAL A 55 11.02 -13.86 -1.89
CA VAL A 55 10.85 -12.40 -2.03
C VAL A 55 12.14 -11.72 -2.45
N GLU A 56 13.27 -12.05 -1.81
CA GLU A 56 14.60 -11.54 -2.18
C GLU A 56 14.97 -11.94 -3.60
N TYR A 57 14.72 -13.19 -4.00
CA TYR A 57 14.99 -13.67 -5.35
C TYR A 57 14.23 -12.86 -6.40
N PHE A 58 12.91 -12.71 -6.24
CA PHE A 58 12.12 -11.91 -7.18
C PHE A 58 12.47 -10.42 -7.10
N ASN A 59 12.87 -9.91 -5.92
CA ASN A 59 13.33 -8.54 -5.76
C ASN A 59 14.55 -8.26 -6.62
N VAL A 60 15.65 -9.01 -6.47
CA VAL A 60 16.92 -8.78 -7.20
C VAL A 60 16.84 -9.03 -8.72
N HIS A 61 15.74 -9.61 -9.20
CA HIS A 61 15.42 -9.78 -10.61
C HIS A 61 14.45 -8.72 -11.14
N GLY A 62 14.00 -7.77 -10.31
CA GLY A 62 13.03 -6.75 -10.72
C GLY A 62 11.62 -7.29 -11.02
N LYS A 63 11.29 -8.47 -10.48
CA LYS A 63 10.04 -9.22 -10.68
C LYS A 63 9.17 -9.29 -9.42
N LEU A 64 9.50 -8.51 -8.37
CA LEU A 64 8.81 -8.57 -7.08
C LEU A 64 7.31 -8.31 -7.16
N LEU A 65 6.89 -7.33 -7.97
CA LEU A 65 5.48 -7.04 -8.16
C LEU A 65 4.75 -8.20 -8.86
N ASP A 66 5.40 -8.86 -9.81
CA ASP A 66 4.83 -10.01 -10.54
C ASP A 66 4.56 -11.18 -9.59
N LEU A 67 5.50 -11.50 -8.69
CA LEU A 67 5.30 -12.48 -7.62
C LEU A 67 4.06 -12.15 -6.79
N MET A 68 3.97 -10.91 -6.32
CA MET A 68 2.89 -10.51 -5.43
C MET A 68 1.53 -10.51 -6.14
N LYS A 69 1.45 -10.06 -7.40
CA LYS A 69 0.22 -10.11 -8.21
C LYS A 69 -0.22 -11.56 -8.50
N GLU A 70 0.71 -12.42 -8.92
CA GLU A 70 0.44 -13.83 -9.22
C GLU A 70 -0.12 -14.58 -8.00
N VAL A 71 0.54 -14.45 -6.84
CA VAL A 71 0.11 -15.14 -5.61
C VAL A 71 -1.17 -14.52 -5.05
N ALA A 72 -1.34 -13.19 -5.13
CA ALA A 72 -2.58 -12.52 -4.73
C ALA A 72 -3.77 -13.01 -5.55
N LYS A 73 -3.64 -12.99 -6.89
CA LYS A 73 -4.69 -13.39 -7.82
C LYS A 73 -5.15 -14.81 -7.55
N ARG A 74 -4.19 -15.74 -7.43
CA ARG A 74 -4.50 -17.14 -7.13
C ARG A 74 -5.26 -17.31 -5.81
N GLU A 75 -4.88 -16.58 -4.77
CA GLU A 75 -5.59 -16.64 -3.49
C GLU A 75 -7.00 -16.05 -3.58
N ILE A 76 -7.18 -14.94 -4.30
CA ILE A 76 -8.49 -14.32 -4.55
C ILE A 76 -9.40 -15.29 -5.32
N GLU A 77 -8.90 -15.92 -6.38
CA GLU A 77 -9.65 -16.86 -7.22
C GLU A 77 -10.06 -18.11 -6.44
N THR A 78 -9.14 -18.68 -5.66
CA THR A 78 -9.35 -19.95 -4.94
C THR A 78 -10.12 -19.81 -3.63
N THR A 79 -10.20 -18.61 -3.05
CA THR A 79 -10.96 -18.39 -1.82
C THR A 79 -12.47 -18.47 -2.09
N ASN A 80 -13.20 -19.23 -1.26
CA ASN A 80 -14.67 -19.30 -1.34
C ASN A 80 -15.30 -17.91 -1.11
N ALA A 81 -16.37 -17.57 -1.84
CA ALA A 81 -17.10 -16.31 -1.69
C ALA A 81 -17.61 -16.03 -0.26
N GLU A 82 -17.86 -17.07 0.54
CA GLU A 82 -18.27 -16.99 1.95
C GLU A 82 -17.12 -16.73 2.92
N THR A 83 -15.88 -16.84 2.45
CA THR A 83 -14.66 -16.59 3.24
C THR A 83 -14.04 -15.26 2.85
N GLN A 84 -13.54 -14.53 3.83
CA GLN A 84 -12.77 -13.31 3.58
C GLN A 84 -11.41 -13.68 2.95
N VAL A 85 -11.08 -13.06 1.81
CA VAL A 85 -9.77 -13.22 1.16
C VAL A 85 -8.63 -12.80 2.07
N PHE A 86 -7.47 -13.43 1.88
CA PHE A 86 -6.30 -13.18 2.71
C PHE A 86 -6.60 -13.32 4.19
N ARG A 87 -7.37 -14.30 4.64
CA ARG A 87 -7.54 -14.55 6.09
C ARG A 87 -6.60 -15.66 6.56
N GLY A 88 -5.96 -15.44 7.71
CA GLY A 88 -5.03 -16.41 8.32
C GLY A 88 -3.63 -16.37 7.71
N ASN A 89 -2.90 -17.48 7.88
CA ASN A 89 -1.51 -17.67 7.45
C ASN A 89 -1.45 -18.48 6.14
N THR A 90 -1.70 -17.80 5.04
CA THR A 90 -1.63 -18.32 3.67
C THR A 90 -0.26 -18.07 3.05
N SER A 91 0.01 -18.66 1.86
CA SER A 91 1.24 -18.37 1.12
C SER A 91 1.36 -16.89 0.78
N PHE A 92 0.26 -16.26 0.32
CA PHE A 92 0.26 -14.83 0.01
C PHE A 92 0.61 -14.01 1.26
N THR A 93 -0.08 -14.24 2.37
CA THR A 93 0.06 -13.40 3.56
C THR A 93 1.43 -13.51 4.22
N ARG A 94 2.09 -14.68 4.11
CA ARG A 94 3.49 -14.85 4.52
C ARG A 94 4.47 -14.12 3.60
N LEU A 95 4.31 -14.25 2.29
CA LEU A 95 5.13 -13.51 1.31
C LEU A 95 4.93 -12.00 1.42
N TYR A 96 3.67 -11.57 1.62
CA TYR A 96 3.30 -10.17 1.83
C TYR A 96 3.97 -9.60 3.07
N GLY A 97 4.07 -10.36 4.16
CA GLY A 97 4.81 -9.94 5.36
C GLY A 97 6.28 -9.64 5.09
N GLU A 98 7.00 -10.55 4.41
CA GLU A 98 8.41 -10.35 4.05
C GLU A 98 8.60 -9.23 3.02
N TYR A 99 7.68 -9.12 2.05
CA TYR A 99 7.62 -8.00 1.12
C TYR A 99 7.45 -6.66 1.85
N CYS A 100 6.55 -6.59 2.83
CA CYS A 100 6.33 -5.38 3.61
C CYS A 100 7.54 -5.01 4.45
N HIS A 101 8.19 -6.01 5.04
CA HIS A 101 9.43 -5.79 5.78
C HIS A 101 10.54 -5.23 4.89
N LEU A 102 10.67 -5.73 3.66
CA LEU A 102 11.67 -5.29 2.70
C LEU A 102 11.39 -3.87 2.17
N CYS A 103 10.15 -3.58 1.77
CA CYS A 103 9.83 -2.40 0.97
C CYS A 103 9.18 -1.25 1.76
N LEU A 104 8.51 -1.53 2.87
CA LEU A 104 7.71 -0.54 3.60
C LEU A 104 8.39 -0.04 4.87
N LEU A 105 9.58 -0.53 5.20
CA LEU A 105 10.29 -0.16 6.42
C LEU A 105 10.48 1.35 6.61
N PRO A 106 10.87 2.15 5.59
CA PRO A 106 10.99 3.60 5.74
C PRO A 106 9.67 4.28 6.15
N TYR A 107 8.56 3.88 5.50
CA TYR A 107 7.22 4.36 5.83
C TYR A 107 6.82 3.96 7.26
N LEU A 108 6.95 2.68 7.60
CA LEU A 108 6.60 2.16 8.92
C LEU A 108 7.36 2.87 10.03
N ARG A 109 8.66 3.12 9.83
CA ARG A 109 9.49 3.90 10.77
C ARG A 109 8.96 5.33 10.92
N ALA A 110 8.68 6.02 9.82
CA ALA A 110 8.19 7.41 9.86
C ALA A 110 6.84 7.54 10.57
N VAL A 111 5.96 6.56 10.42
CA VAL A 111 4.61 6.59 11.00
C VAL A 111 4.58 6.17 12.47
N THR A 112 5.34 5.14 12.85
CA THR A 112 5.14 4.46 14.14
C THR A 112 6.21 4.79 15.18
N LYS A 113 7.42 5.18 14.78
CA LYS A 113 8.58 5.27 15.70
C LYS A 113 8.33 6.24 16.86
N GLU A 114 7.84 7.44 16.58
CA GLU A 114 7.59 8.47 17.61
C GLU A 114 6.51 8.02 18.60
N VAL A 115 5.41 7.44 18.09
CA VAL A 115 4.32 6.92 18.91
C VAL A 115 4.81 5.76 19.80
N ILE A 116 5.61 4.85 19.25
CA ILE A 116 6.21 3.75 20.00
C ILE A 116 7.16 4.29 21.08
N GLN A 117 8.00 5.27 20.77
CA GLN A 117 8.91 5.91 21.74
C GLN A 117 8.16 6.51 22.93
N LEU A 118 7.03 7.16 22.68
CA LEU A 118 6.17 7.67 23.75
C LEU A 118 5.55 6.53 24.55
N LEU A 119 4.98 5.52 23.89
CA LEU A 119 4.33 4.39 24.57
C LEU A 119 5.28 3.56 25.46
N ILE A 120 6.56 3.44 25.08
CA ILE A 120 7.56 2.75 25.91
C ILE A 120 8.15 3.64 27.02
N ASN A 121 7.91 4.95 27.01
CA ASN A 121 8.35 5.81 28.10
C ASN A 121 7.55 5.47 29.39
N GLU A 122 8.24 5.29 30.50
CA GLU A 122 7.63 4.98 31.80
C GLU A 122 6.73 6.11 32.30
N ASP A 123 7.01 7.35 31.92
CA ASP A 123 6.20 8.52 32.28
C ASP A 123 4.89 8.65 31.49
N THR A 124 4.68 7.80 30.47
CA THR A 124 3.46 7.86 29.66
C THR A 124 2.27 7.31 30.41
N LYS A 125 1.33 8.22 30.66
CA LYS A 125 0.12 7.99 31.45
C LYS A 125 -1.02 7.43 30.59
N LEU A 126 -0.77 6.26 30.01
CA LEU A 126 -1.78 5.49 29.29
C LEU A 126 -1.99 4.17 30.04
N ASP A 127 -3.02 4.10 30.86
CA ASP A 127 -3.42 2.86 31.53
C ASP A 127 -4.38 2.06 30.62
N PRO A 128 -3.99 0.85 30.17
CA PRO A 128 -4.83 -0.04 29.37
C PRO A 128 -6.19 -0.36 29.99
N ASP A 129 -6.25 -0.52 31.32
CA ASP A 129 -7.46 -0.89 32.04
C ASP A 129 -8.39 0.34 32.16
N ALA A 130 -7.80 1.52 32.39
CA ALA A 130 -8.53 2.78 32.44
C ALA A 130 -9.14 3.19 31.10
N LEU A 131 -8.55 2.81 29.96
CA LEU A 131 -9.03 3.26 28.63
C LEU A 131 -10.49 2.85 28.33
N ASN A 132 -10.94 1.73 28.89
CA ASN A 132 -12.29 1.18 28.67
C ASN A 132 -13.23 1.35 29.88
N SER A 133 -12.73 1.89 30.99
CA SER A 133 -13.44 1.99 32.26
C SER A 133 -13.56 3.44 32.71
N PRO A 134 -14.64 4.16 32.31
CA PRO A 134 -14.84 5.57 32.67
C PRO A 134 -14.97 5.83 34.18
N GLU A 135 -15.24 4.79 34.96
CA GLU A 135 -15.30 4.81 36.43
C GLU A 135 -13.92 4.92 37.11
N LEU A 136 -12.82 4.66 36.41
CA LEU A 136 -11.47 4.75 36.97
C LEU A 136 -10.99 6.21 37.01
N GLU A 137 -10.37 6.62 38.13
CA GLU A 137 -9.93 8.00 38.37
C GLU A 137 -8.93 8.50 37.30
N ASN A 138 -8.07 7.59 36.81
CA ASN A 138 -7.07 7.86 35.78
C ASN A 138 -7.61 7.72 34.33
N HIS A 139 -8.91 7.45 34.15
CA HIS A 139 -9.53 7.33 32.82
C HIS A 139 -9.30 8.58 31.97
N LYS A 140 -9.58 9.77 32.54
CA LYS A 140 -9.48 11.04 31.80
C LYS A 140 -8.06 11.30 31.29
N GLU A 141 -7.06 11.03 32.11
CA GLU A 141 -5.65 11.22 31.77
C GLU A 141 -5.16 10.19 30.73
N SER A 142 -5.60 8.94 30.87
CA SER A 142 -5.33 7.88 29.89
C SER A 142 -5.98 8.16 28.55
N MET A 143 -7.22 8.69 28.56
CA MET A 143 -7.94 9.06 27.35
C MET A 143 -7.30 10.25 26.65
N ASP A 144 -6.92 11.31 27.37
CA ASP A 144 -6.21 12.46 26.80
C ASP A 144 -4.88 12.04 26.15
N THR A 145 -4.13 11.16 26.82
CA THR A 145 -2.90 10.57 26.28
C THR A 145 -3.18 9.75 25.01
N PHE A 146 -4.21 8.90 25.03
CA PHE A 146 -4.63 8.13 23.86
C PHE A 146 -5.01 9.03 22.68
N CYS A 147 -5.86 10.03 22.89
CA CYS A 147 -6.32 10.96 21.85
C CYS A 147 -5.14 11.70 21.19
N LYS A 148 -4.18 12.18 21.99
CA LYS A 148 -2.95 12.83 21.48
C LYS A 148 -2.13 11.89 20.59
N LEU A 149 -1.89 10.67 21.05
CA LEU A 149 -1.12 9.67 20.30
C LEU A 149 -1.86 9.20 19.04
N ALA A 150 -3.18 9.02 19.11
CA ALA A 150 -4.01 8.64 17.97
C ALA A 150 -4.04 9.74 16.92
N HIS A 151 -4.15 11.01 17.32
CA HIS A 151 -4.08 12.13 16.39
C HIS A 151 -2.72 12.21 15.70
N MET A 152 -1.62 12.11 16.46
CA MET A 152 -0.26 12.05 15.90
C MET A 152 -0.11 10.91 14.89
N PHE A 153 -0.54 9.70 15.27
CA PHE A 153 -0.49 8.51 14.41
C PHE A 153 -1.31 8.69 13.13
N GLY A 154 -2.56 9.16 13.25
CA GLY A 154 -3.46 9.41 12.12
C GLY A 154 -2.94 10.46 11.15
N THR A 155 -2.28 11.52 11.65
CA THR A 155 -1.63 12.53 10.82
C THR A 155 -0.45 11.94 10.05
N LYS A 156 0.46 11.24 10.75
CA LYS A 156 1.64 10.62 10.12
C LYS A 156 1.28 9.58 9.08
N LEU A 157 0.22 8.80 9.31
CA LEU A 157 -0.30 7.80 8.36
C LEU A 157 -0.50 8.41 6.96
N VAL A 158 -1.08 9.61 6.89
CA VAL A 158 -1.37 10.32 5.63
C VAL A 158 -0.15 11.09 5.13
N ASP A 159 0.52 11.85 5.99
CA ASP A 159 1.62 12.74 5.58
C ASP A 159 2.83 11.96 5.04
N CYS A 160 3.08 10.76 5.56
CA CYS A 160 4.22 9.94 5.18
C CYS A 160 3.96 9.07 3.93
N VAL A 161 2.77 9.12 3.31
CA VAL A 161 2.39 8.24 2.20
C VAL A 161 3.38 8.29 1.01
N HIS A 162 4.07 9.42 0.80
CA HIS A 162 5.10 9.60 -0.23
C HIS A 162 6.34 8.71 -0.03
N LEU A 163 6.52 8.11 1.15
CA LEU A 163 7.61 7.16 1.43
C LEU A 163 7.29 5.74 0.96
N LEU A 164 6.07 5.48 0.51
CA LEU A 164 5.68 4.17 -0.01
C LEU A 164 6.09 4.04 -1.48
N PRO A 165 6.66 2.89 -1.86
CA PRO A 165 7.11 2.70 -3.22
C PRO A 165 5.92 2.57 -4.18
N SER A 166 6.07 3.11 -5.39
CA SER A 166 5.07 3.06 -6.46
C SER A 166 4.50 1.66 -6.71
N HIS A 167 5.35 0.62 -6.65
CA HIS A 167 4.93 -0.75 -6.86
C HIS A 167 3.98 -1.27 -5.77
N PHE A 168 4.01 -0.69 -4.57
CA PHE A 168 3.06 -1.02 -3.50
C PHE A 168 1.67 -0.48 -3.80
N HIS A 169 1.60 0.75 -4.33
CA HIS A 169 0.34 1.32 -4.82
C HIS A 169 -0.27 0.44 -5.92
N GLN A 170 0.55 0.00 -6.89
CA GLN A 170 0.07 -0.91 -7.94
C GLN A 170 -0.45 -2.22 -7.38
N LEU A 171 0.25 -2.81 -6.40
CA LEU A 171 -0.17 -4.06 -5.80
C LEU A 171 -1.54 -3.91 -5.13
N LEU A 172 -1.74 -2.87 -4.32
CA LEU A 172 -3.00 -2.63 -3.63
C LEU A 172 -4.13 -2.28 -4.60
N ARG A 173 -3.86 -1.50 -5.65
CA ARG A 173 -4.83 -1.24 -6.72
C ARG A 173 -5.24 -2.53 -7.43
N PHE A 174 -4.26 -3.34 -7.86
CA PHE A 174 -4.50 -4.63 -8.51
C PHE A 174 -5.39 -5.53 -7.63
N ILE A 175 -5.02 -5.70 -6.36
CA ILE A 175 -5.81 -6.49 -5.39
C ILE A 175 -7.23 -5.93 -5.26
N SER A 176 -7.38 -4.61 -5.20
CA SER A 176 -8.69 -3.97 -5.06
C SER A 176 -9.60 -4.23 -6.25
N VAL A 177 -9.06 -4.19 -7.48
CA VAL A 177 -9.79 -4.52 -8.70
C VAL A 177 -10.18 -6.00 -8.72
N GLU A 178 -9.23 -6.91 -8.49
CA GLU A 178 -9.49 -8.36 -8.49
C GLU A 178 -10.52 -8.77 -7.42
N VAL A 179 -10.43 -8.20 -6.23
CA VAL A 179 -11.42 -8.42 -5.16
C VAL A 179 -12.77 -7.83 -5.52
N GLY A 180 -12.81 -6.62 -6.10
CA GLY A 180 -14.04 -6.01 -6.59
C GLY A 180 -14.75 -6.88 -7.63
N ASN A 181 -13.99 -7.48 -8.54
CA ASN A 181 -14.49 -8.39 -9.58
C ASN A 181 -15.09 -9.68 -8.99
N LYS A 182 -14.63 -10.13 -7.82
CA LYS A 182 -15.17 -11.30 -7.12
C LYS A 182 -16.61 -11.09 -6.62
N LYS A 183 -17.05 -9.83 -6.43
CA LYS A 183 -18.40 -9.46 -5.93
C LYS A 183 -18.80 -10.21 -4.65
N SER A 184 -17.85 -10.48 -3.75
CA SER A 184 -18.10 -11.11 -2.45
C SER A 184 -18.54 -10.07 -1.42
N VAL A 185 -19.58 -10.40 -0.64
CA VAL A 185 -20.03 -9.56 0.48
C VAL A 185 -19.00 -9.54 1.62
N LYS A 186 -18.20 -10.61 1.76
CA LYS A 186 -17.18 -10.74 2.82
C LYS A 186 -15.85 -10.09 2.46
N SER A 187 -15.57 -9.94 1.16
CA SER A 187 -14.32 -9.42 0.62
C SER A 187 -14.60 -8.20 -0.24
N THR A 188 -14.79 -7.05 0.40
CA THR A 188 -14.83 -5.76 -0.30
C THR A 188 -13.41 -5.23 -0.49
N PRO A 189 -13.17 -4.36 -1.49
CA PRO A 189 -11.88 -3.68 -1.66
C PRO A 189 -11.43 -2.95 -0.38
N GLN A 190 -12.32 -2.21 0.26
CA GLN A 190 -12.04 -1.49 1.51
C GLN A 190 -11.63 -2.43 2.65
N ASN A 191 -12.40 -3.48 2.92
CA ASN A 191 -12.10 -4.41 4.02
C ASN A 191 -10.80 -5.18 3.76
N THR A 192 -10.52 -5.48 2.49
CA THR A 192 -9.27 -6.14 2.07
C THR A 192 -8.09 -5.20 2.26
N PHE A 193 -8.22 -3.94 1.87
CA PHE A 193 -7.21 -2.92 2.14
C PHE A 193 -6.95 -2.77 3.64
N ASN A 194 -8.01 -2.65 4.46
CA ASN A 194 -7.85 -2.51 5.91
C ASN A 194 -7.10 -3.70 6.52
N LEU A 195 -7.43 -4.92 6.06
CA LEU A 195 -6.77 -6.14 6.48
C LEU A 195 -5.28 -6.20 6.09
N LEU A 196 -4.94 -5.84 4.85
CA LEU A 196 -3.55 -5.91 4.38
C LEU A 196 -2.70 -4.76 4.92
N PHE A 197 -3.19 -3.54 4.80
CA PHE A 197 -2.44 -2.35 5.17
C PHE A 197 -2.37 -2.17 6.69
N PHE A 198 -3.51 -2.11 7.37
CA PHE A 198 -3.48 -1.83 8.80
C PHE A 198 -3.17 -3.09 9.62
N ILE A 199 -3.98 -4.15 9.47
CA ILE A 199 -3.89 -5.32 10.36
C ILE A 199 -2.59 -6.11 10.13
N ARG A 200 -2.13 -6.24 8.88
CA ARG A 200 -0.91 -7.02 8.57
C ARG A 200 0.38 -6.22 8.45
N THR A 201 0.31 -4.92 8.20
CA THR A 201 1.53 -4.15 7.92
C THR A 201 1.81 -3.13 9.02
N VAL A 202 0.86 -2.24 9.30
CA VAL A 202 1.09 -1.14 10.25
C VAL A 202 1.04 -1.61 11.70
N PHE A 203 -0.02 -2.31 12.11
CA PHE A 203 -0.20 -2.64 13.51
C PHE A 203 0.73 -3.71 14.10
N PRO A 204 1.22 -4.72 13.35
CA PRO A 204 2.18 -5.68 13.89
C PRO A 204 3.46 -5.04 14.43
N VAL A 205 3.83 -3.86 13.92
CA VAL A 205 4.99 -3.09 14.40
C VAL A 205 4.90 -2.72 15.88
N PHE A 206 3.70 -2.47 16.41
CA PHE A 206 3.51 -2.18 17.85
C PHE A 206 3.75 -3.42 18.73
N HIS A 207 3.58 -4.63 18.19
CA HIS A 207 3.86 -5.87 18.90
C HIS A 207 5.33 -6.29 18.81
N ALA A 208 6.06 -5.78 17.81
CA ALA A 208 7.46 -6.08 17.56
C ALA A 208 8.24 -4.81 17.18
N PRO A 209 8.40 -3.86 18.15
CA PRO A 209 8.98 -2.54 17.88
C PRO A 209 10.44 -2.61 17.40
N GLN A 210 11.15 -3.70 17.67
CA GLN A 210 12.51 -3.95 17.19
C GLN A 210 12.62 -3.94 15.65
N HIS A 211 11.52 -4.16 14.92
CA HIS A 211 11.55 -4.11 13.46
C HIS A 211 11.72 -2.69 12.91
N VAL A 212 11.29 -1.67 13.66
CA VAL A 212 11.37 -0.26 13.24
C VAL A 212 12.37 0.54 14.07
N MET A 213 12.90 -0.03 15.15
CA MET A 213 13.80 0.65 16.07
C MET A 213 15.01 -0.20 16.40
N ASP A 214 16.16 0.19 15.86
CA ASP A 214 17.41 -0.58 15.92
C ASP A 214 18.04 -0.63 17.34
N THR A 215 17.59 0.20 18.28
CA THR A 215 18.22 0.38 19.61
C THR A 215 17.31 0.10 20.81
N ILE A 216 16.12 -0.46 20.59
CA ILE A 216 15.18 -0.74 21.68
C ILE A 216 15.55 -2.04 22.40
N GLN A 217 15.68 -1.94 23.73
CA GLN A 217 15.63 -3.13 24.61
C GLN A 217 14.21 -3.73 24.57
N PRO A 218 14.04 -5.05 24.67
CA PRO A 218 12.72 -5.67 24.71
C PRO A 218 11.80 -4.95 25.72
N PRO A 219 10.59 -4.53 25.30
CA PRO A 219 9.71 -3.74 26.16
C PRO A 219 9.34 -4.53 27.42
N SER A 220 9.26 -3.84 28.56
CA SER A 220 8.75 -4.44 29.80
C SER A 220 7.30 -4.92 29.58
N PRO A 221 6.79 -5.86 30.40
CA PRO A 221 5.40 -6.32 30.28
C PRO A 221 4.39 -5.17 30.29
N GLU A 222 4.66 -4.12 31.06
CA GLU A 222 3.80 -2.94 31.14
C GLU A 222 3.86 -2.10 29.86
N MET A 223 5.06 -1.86 29.32
CA MET A 223 5.23 -1.19 28.02
C MET A 223 4.53 -1.98 26.89
N ALA A 224 4.65 -3.31 26.89
CA ALA A 224 4.00 -4.18 25.90
C ALA A 224 2.47 -4.15 26.00
N LYS A 225 1.92 -4.05 27.22
CA LYS A 225 0.47 -3.84 27.42
C LYS A 225 0.02 -2.50 26.85
N ARG A 226 0.74 -1.41 27.10
CA ARG A 226 0.41 -0.07 26.53
C ARG A 226 0.45 -0.07 25.02
N LEU A 227 1.50 -0.62 24.41
CA LEU A 227 1.62 -0.78 22.95
C LEU A 227 0.43 -1.57 22.37
N THR A 228 0.05 -2.67 23.04
CA THR A 228 -1.06 -3.53 22.63
C THR A 228 -2.42 -2.84 22.81
N ALA A 229 -2.61 -2.09 23.89
CA ALA A 229 -3.83 -1.34 24.14
C ALA A 229 -4.03 -0.27 23.08
N PHE A 230 -2.98 0.52 22.81
CA PHE A 230 -3.01 1.53 21.74
C PHE A 230 -3.32 0.91 20.38
N SER A 231 -2.60 -0.16 19.98
CA SER A 231 -2.79 -0.78 18.66
C SER A 231 -4.19 -1.39 18.52
N LYS A 232 -4.71 -2.07 19.54
CA LYS A 232 -6.05 -2.66 19.53
C LYS A 232 -7.16 -1.62 19.47
N THR A 233 -7.03 -0.52 20.23
CA THR A 233 -8.03 0.56 20.19
C THR A 233 -8.01 1.29 18.85
N CYS A 234 -6.84 1.57 18.27
CA CYS A 234 -6.78 2.09 16.90
C CYS A 234 -7.37 1.09 15.87
N GLN A 235 -7.10 -0.22 16.01
CA GLN A 235 -7.69 -1.25 15.15
C GLN A 235 -9.21 -1.28 15.22
N SER A 236 -9.81 -1.15 16.41
CA SER A 236 -11.28 -1.18 16.56
C SER A 236 -11.93 0.03 15.88
N LEU A 237 -11.31 1.21 15.98
CA LEU A 237 -11.77 2.42 15.29
C LEU A 237 -11.80 2.24 13.77
N LEU A 238 -10.79 1.57 13.19
CA LEU A 238 -10.68 1.37 11.74
C LEU A 238 -11.55 0.24 11.18
N ASN A 239 -12.05 -0.68 12.02
CA ASN A 239 -12.81 -1.85 11.60
C ASN A 239 -14.33 -1.73 11.84
N GLU A 240 -14.83 -0.55 12.23
CA GLU A 240 -16.25 -0.20 12.42
C GLU A 240 -17.09 -1.17 13.29
N THR A 241 -16.45 -2.11 13.98
CA THR A 241 -17.15 -3.24 14.62
C THR A 241 -17.54 -2.95 16.06
N THR A 242 -16.97 -1.90 16.66
CA THR A 242 -17.32 -1.40 18.00
C THR A 242 -16.66 -0.03 18.16
N THR A 243 -17.39 1.06 17.93
CA THR A 243 -17.07 2.31 18.60
C THR A 243 -17.27 2.04 20.09
N SER A 244 -16.18 1.77 20.81
CA SER A 244 -16.20 1.80 22.27
C SER A 244 -16.71 3.20 22.64
N SER A 245 -17.85 3.27 23.33
CA SER A 245 -18.56 4.49 23.69
C SER A 245 -17.72 5.51 24.48
N SER A 246 -16.51 5.12 24.90
CA SER A 246 -15.53 5.93 25.62
C SER A 246 -14.63 6.79 24.73
N ILE A 247 -14.46 6.49 23.44
CA ILE A 247 -13.54 7.27 22.57
C ILE A 247 -14.28 8.49 22.01
N PRO A 248 -13.69 9.70 22.11
CA PRO A 248 -14.26 10.91 21.51
C PRO A 248 -14.54 10.75 20.01
N LEU A 249 -15.72 11.19 19.59
CA LEU A 249 -16.22 11.01 18.21
C LEU A 249 -15.36 11.73 17.17
N ASP A 250 -14.78 12.88 17.52
CA ASP A 250 -13.84 13.63 16.70
C ASP A 250 -12.58 12.81 16.37
N ILE A 251 -12.01 12.11 17.37
CA ILE A 251 -10.85 11.23 17.17
C ILE A 251 -11.23 10.01 16.34
N ALA A 252 -12.38 9.40 16.60
CA ALA A 252 -12.87 8.27 15.80
C ALA A 252 -13.05 8.68 14.33
N ASN A 253 -13.74 9.80 14.08
CA ASN A 253 -13.95 10.33 12.73
C ASN A 253 -12.63 10.70 12.05
N PHE A 254 -11.68 11.28 12.78
CA PHE A 254 -10.37 11.61 12.24
C PHE A 254 -9.61 10.36 11.78
N MET A 255 -9.53 9.33 12.62
CA MET A 255 -8.86 8.06 12.30
C MET A 255 -9.51 7.36 11.09
N THR A 256 -10.85 7.26 11.07
CA THR A 256 -11.59 6.68 9.95
C THR A 256 -11.39 7.48 8.67
N SER A 257 -11.43 8.81 8.75
CA SER A 257 -11.19 9.69 7.59
C SER A 257 -9.77 9.54 7.04
N SER A 258 -8.76 9.44 7.90
CA SER A 258 -7.38 9.18 7.48
C SER A 258 -7.24 7.84 6.76
N ALA A 259 -7.90 6.78 7.27
CA ALA A 259 -7.89 5.47 6.62
C ALA A 259 -8.63 5.46 5.28
N SER A 260 -9.80 6.12 5.19
CA SER A 260 -10.54 6.27 3.93
C SER A 260 -9.73 7.05 2.90
N LYS A 261 -9.09 8.15 3.30
CA LYS A 261 -8.20 8.91 2.41
C LYS A 261 -7.06 8.06 1.88
N LEU A 262 -6.42 7.25 2.73
CA LEU A 262 -5.39 6.31 2.29
C LEU A 262 -5.95 5.29 1.30
N PHE A 263 -7.09 4.67 1.61
CA PHE A 263 -7.74 3.72 0.69
C PHE A 263 -8.00 4.36 -0.68
N GLU A 264 -8.58 5.57 -0.71
CA GLU A 264 -8.78 6.32 -1.96
C GLU A 264 -7.45 6.57 -2.67
N MET A 265 -6.41 6.98 -1.96
CA MET A 265 -5.08 7.20 -2.56
C MET A 265 -4.44 5.94 -3.15
N PHE A 266 -4.67 4.74 -2.60
CA PHE A 266 -4.12 3.48 -3.12
C PHE A 266 -5.00 2.76 -4.13
N THR A 267 -6.29 3.08 -4.17
CA THR A 267 -7.24 2.47 -5.11
C THR A 267 -7.60 3.39 -6.25
N HIS A 268 -7.21 4.66 -6.18
CA HIS A 268 -7.34 5.59 -7.28
C HIS A 268 -6.67 4.99 -8.53
N PRO A 269 -7.31 5.05 -9.70
CA PRO A 269 -6.70 4.69 -10.98
C PRO A 269 -5.36 5.40 -11.31
N ARG A 270 -5.00 6.45 -10.55
CA ARG A 270 -3.79 7.25 -10.72
C ARG A 270 -2.66 6.82 -9.79
N SER A 271 -2.91 5.84 -8.94
CA SER A 271 -1.95 5.38 -7.95
C SER A 271 -1.07 4.29 -8.54
N GLY A 272 0.26 4.48 -8.40
CA GLY A 272 1.24 3.44 -8.72
C GLY A 272 1.83 3.45 -10.13
N TYR A 273 1.73 4.54 -10.88
CA TYR A 273 2.42 4.66 -12.17
C TYR A 273 3.93 4.34 -12.13
N MET A 274 4.40 3.53 -13.08
CA MET A 274 5.73 2.90 -13.12
C MET A 274 6.82 3.94 -13.42
N THR A 275 7.28 4.65 -12.38
CA THR A 275 8.46 5.53 -12.48
C THR A 275 9.66 5.01 -11.69
N GLU A 276 9.49 3.96 -10.88
CA GLU A 276 10.56 3.45 -10.03
C GLU A 276 11.46 2.40 -10.68
N LYS A 277 12.76 2.60 -10.50
CA LYS A 277 13.86 1.71 -10.93
C LYS A 277 14.03 0.46 -10.04
N SER A 278 12.97 -0.08 -9.44
CA SER A 278 13.17 -1.09 -8.39
C SER A 278 13.57 -2.48 -8.95
N GLY A 279 14.55 -3.07 -8.26
CA GLY A 279 14.76 -4.51 -8.16
C GLY A 279 15.82 -5.16 -9.06
N LEU A 280 16.22 -4.62 -10.21
CA LEU A 280 17.24 -5.32 -11.01
C LEU A 280 18.65 -5.10 -10.43
N ASP A 281 19.16 -6.07 -9.66
CA ASP A 281 20.50 -6.03 -9.06
C ASP A 281 21.28 -7.31 -9.35
N PHE A 282 22.05 -7.27 -10.45
CA PHE A 282 22.89 -8.39 -10.87
C PHE A 282 23.97 -8.78 -9.86
N SER A 283 24.41 -7.84 -9.00
CA SER A 283 25.45 -8.12 -8.01
C SER A 283 24.96 -9.06 -6.91
N LEU A 284 23.66 -9.01 -6.60
CA LEU A 284 23.04 -9.84 -5.57
C LEU A 284 22.43 -11.14 -6.11
N GLN A 285 22.17 -11.22 -7.42
CA GLN A 285 21.53 -12.39 -8.04
C GLN A 285 22.27 -13.71 -7.81
N ALA A 286 23.60 -13.72 -7.87
CA ALA A 286 24.37 -14.95 -7.67
C ALA A 286 24.18 -15.54 -6.26
N ASN A 287 24.19 -14.68 -5.23
CA ASN A 287 23.98 -15.10 -3.85
C ASN A 287 22.53 -15.53 -3.59
N ALA A 288 21.56 -14.76 -4.11
CA ALA A 288 20.14 -15.11 -4.02
C ALA A 288 19.85 -16.47 -4.69
N HIS A 289 20.46 -16.70 -5.86
CA HIS A 289 20.34 -17.96 -6.60
C HIS A 289 20.93 -19.14 -5.84
N LYS A 290 22.13 -18.99 -5.28
CA LYS A 290 22.72 -20.00 -4.42
C LYS A 290 21.78 -20.38 -3.27
N ASN A 291 21.27 -19.40 -2.53
CA ASN A 291 20.46 -19.65 -1.34
C ASN A 291 19.14 -20.37 -1.67
N ILE A 292 18.44 -19.93 -2.73
CA ILE A 292 17.16 -20.56 -3.11
C ILE A 292 17.37 -21.97 -3.69
N VAL A 293 18.44 -22.18 -4.47
CA VAL A 293 18.77 -23.50 -5.02
C VAL A 293 19.17 -24.48 -3.92
N GLU A 294 19.93 -24.04 -2.92
CA GLU A 294 20.32 -24.87 -1.78
C GLU A 294 19.08 -25.36 -1.01
N LEU A 295 18.12 -24.47 -0.75
CA LEU A 295 16.83 -24.84 -0.16
C LEU A 295 16.08 -25.87 -1.02
N VAL A 296 15.95 -25.60 -2.32
CA VAL A 296 15.19 -26.46 -3.24
C VAL A 296 15.84 -27.83 -3.38
N ARG A 297 17.18 -27.92 -3.49
CA ARG A 297 17.88 -29.21 -3.54
C ARG A 297 17.70 -30.00 -2.27
N SER A 298 17.81 -29.36 -1.11
CA SER A 298 17.67 -30.02 0.19
C SER A 298 16.27 -30.57 0.42
N ASN A 299 15.27 -30.10 -0.33
CA ASN A 299 13.86 -30.47 -0.19
C ASN A 299 13.22 -30.85 -1.53
N ILE A 300 13.98 -31.43 -2.47
CA ILE A 300 13.50 -31.67 -3.83
C ILE A 300 12.41 -32.75 -3.90
N GLU A 301 12.48 -33.77 -3.04
CA GLU A 301 11.50 -34.87 -3.02
C GLU A 301 10.07 -34.41 -2.67
N PRO A 302 9.81 -33.74 -1.52
CA PRO A 302 8.47 -33.30 -1.19
C PRO A 302 7.93 -32.27 -2.20
N LEU A 303 8.81 -31.42 -2.75
CA LEU A 303 8.44 -30.47 -3.79
C LEU A 303 8.00 -31.17 -5.08
N THR A 304 8.80 -32.11 -5.58
CA THR A 304 8.51 -32.82 -6.83
C THR A 304 7.32 -33.77 -6.71
N ALA A 305 7.00 -34.24 -5.49
CA ALA A 305 5.77 -35.00 -5.23
C ALA A 305 4.49 -34.18 -5.46
N LEU A 306 4.55 -32.85 -5.37
CA LEU A 306 3.42 -31.94 -5.63
C LEU A 306 3.35 -31.46 -7.08
N MET A 307 4.43 -31.65 -7.86
CA MET A 307 4.53 -31.21 -9.24
C MET A 307 3.98 -32.26 -10.19
N THR A 308 3.29 -31.81 -11.23
CA THR A 308 2.69 -32.66 -12.27
C THR A 308 3.35 -32.49 -13.64
N ARG A 309 4.03 -31.36 -13.86
CA ARG A 309 4.83 -31.00 -15.03
C ARG A 309 6.20 -30.49 -14.60
N ASP A 310 7.09 -30.29 -15.56
CA ASP A 310 8.40 -29.62 -15.40
C ASP A 310 9.39 -30.23 -14.36
N VAL A 311 9.08 -31.40 -13.78
CA VAL A 311 9.94 -32.07 -12.79
C VAL A 311 11.35 -32.33 -13.33
N GLN A 312 11.45 -32.83 -14.57
CA GLN A 312 12.75 -33.09 -15.18
C GLN A 312 13.50 -31.80 -15.48
N ALA A 313 12.79 -30.77 -15.95
CA ALA A 313 13.38 -29.46 -16.21
C ALA A 313 13.93 -28.83 -14.91
N LEU A 314 13.21 -28.95 -13.79
CA LEU A 314 13.70 -28.51 -12.48
C LEU A 314 14.94 -29.30 -12.05
N LYS A 315 14.91 -30.63 -12.17
CA LYS A 315 16.09 -31.47 -11.86
C LYS A 315 17.29 -31.08 -12.72
N ASP A 316 17.07 -30.79 -14.00
CA ASP A 316 18.11 -30.34 -14.93
C ASP A 316 18.64 -28.95 -14.57
N ALA A 317 17.78 -28.01 -14.14
CA ALA A 317 18.18 -26.70 -13.64
C ALA A 317 19.00 -26.80 -12.35
N LEU A 318 18.78 -27.82 -11.53
CA LEU A 318 19.49 -28.03 -10.27
C LEU A 318 20.77 -28.87 -10.42
N LYS A 319 21.11 -29.37 -11.61
CA LYS A 319 22.33 -30.17 -11.81
C LYS A 319 23.59 -29.36 -11.50
N SER A 320 24.59 -30.04 -10.90
CA SER A 320 25.87 -29.42 -10.58
C SER A 320 26.92 -29.49 -11.70
N GLU A 321 26.53 -29.89 -12.90
CA GLU A 321 27.42 -29.99 -14.06
C GLU A 321 26.97 -28.99 -15.13
N LYS A 322 27.91 -28.24 -15.70
CA LYS A 322 27.65 -27.24 -16.75
C LYS A 322 28.67 -27.33 -17.89
N ASN A 323 28.25 -27.15 -19.15
CA ASN A 323 29.15 -27.20 -20.31
C ASN A 323 30.09 -25.97 -20.36
N GLU A 324 31.34 -26.11 -20.84
CA GLU A 324 32.34 -25.02 -20.91
C GLU A 324 31.95 -23.84 -21.83
N ASP A 325 31.14 -24.05 -22.88
CA ASP A 325 30.61 -22.96 -23.73
C ASP A 325 29.70 -21.97 -22.99
N SER A 326 29.41 -22.27 -21.71
CA SER A 326 28.41 -21.61 -20.89
C SER A 326 28.67 -20.14 -20.57
N VAL A 327 29.91 -19.64 -20.55
CA VAL A 327 30.14 -18.24 -20.12
C VAL A 327 29.55 -17.25 -21.14
N MET A 328 29.76 -17.49 -22.44
CA MET A 328 29.15 -16.68 -23.50
C MET A 328 27.64 -16.90 -23.56
N THR A 329 27.18 -18.13 -23.31
CA THR A 329 25.75 -18.45 -23.23
C THR A 329 25.06 -17.77 -22.05
N GLU A 330 25.69 -17.71 -20.87
CA GLU A 330 25.18 -17.02 -19.68
C GLU A 330 25.10 -15.52 -19.88
N MET A 331 26.12 -14.93 -20.52
CA MET A 331 26.10 -13.51 -20.84
C MET A 331 25.02 -13.19 -21.86
N GLN A 332 24.86 -14.01 -22.89
CA GLN A 332 23.75 -13.90 -23.86
C GLN A 332 22.38 -14.08 -23.20
N GLN A 333 22.22 -15.08 -22.34
CA GLN A 333 20.98 -15.33 -21.60
C GLN A 333 20.64 -14.20 -20.62
N SER A 334 21.65 -13.63 -19.98
CA SER A 334 21.47 -12.47 -19.09
C SER A 334 21.09 -11.22 -19.90
N LEU A 335 21.70 -11.01 -21.07
CA LEU A 335 21.34 -9.95 -22.01
C LEU A 335 19.92 -10.12 -22.54
N GLU A 336 19.52 -11.35 -22.88
CA GLU A 336 18.17 -11.67 -23.35
C GLU A 336 17.13 -11.45 -22.24
N PHE A 337 17.40 -11.93 -21.02
CA PHE A 337 16.55 -11.66 -19.84
C PHE A 337 16.41 -10.15 -19.60
N CYS A 338 17.51 -9.41 -19.68
CA CYS A 338 17.54 -7.96 -19.53
C CYS A 338 16.70 -7.29 -20.62
N SER A 339 16.92 -7.65 -21.88
CA SER A 339 16.17 -7.14 -23.03
C SER A 339 14.68 -7.37 -22.85
N ASN A 340 14.28 -8.60 -22.56
CA ASN A 340 12.87 -8.97 -22.36
C ASN A 340 12.25 -8.20 -21.19
N THR A 341 12.96 -8.09 -20.06
CA THR A 341 12.49 -7.33 -18.89
C THR A 341 12.31 -5.85 -19.21
N TYR A 342 13.23 -5.24 -19.95
CA TYR A 342 13.09 -3.84 -20.37
C TYR A 342 11.98 -3.64 -21.41
N SER A 343 11.80 -4.58 -22.34
CA SER A 343 10.69 -4.56 -23.31
C SER A 343 9.34 -4.66 -22.62
N GLU A 344 9.17 -5.56 -21.65
CA GLU A 344 7.94 -5.68 -20.85
C GLU A 344 7.66 -4.40 -20.06
N ARG A 345 8.71 -3.79 -19.46
CA ARG A 345 8.57 -2.51 -18.75
C ARG A 345 8.20 -1.37 -19.69
N LEU A 346 8.77 -1.34 -20.89
CA LEU A 346 8.44 -0.34 -21.89
C LEU A 346 6.98 -0.45 -22.32
N GLN A 347 6.51 -1.67 -22.61
CA GLN A 347 5.11 -1.91 -22.94
C GLN A 347 4.18 -1.50 -21.79
N ALA A 348 4.53 -1.82 -20.54
CA ALA A 348 3.73 -1.41 -19.38
C ALA A 348 3.64 0.12 -19.26
N VAL A 349 4.71 0.85 -19.56
CA VAL A 349 4.72 2.32 -19.59
C VAL A 349 3.89 2.85 -20.76
N GLU A 350 3.91 2.20 -21.93
CA GLU A 350 3.07 2.58 -23.08
C GLU A 350 1.57 2.39 -22.80
N ASP A 351 1.21 1.26 -22.18
CA ASP A 351 -0.16 0.97 -21.74
C ASP A 351 -0.61 2.03 -20.72
N GLU A 352 0.28 2.40 -19.79
CA GLU A 352 0.05 3.43 -18.79
C GLU A 352 -0.16 4.83 -19.40
N ILE A 353 0.66 5.21 -20.39
CA ILE A 353 0.50 6.46 -21.14
C ILE A 353 -0.86 6.48 -21.84
N THR A 354 -1.29 5.34 -22.38
CA THR A 354 -2.60 5.20 -23.05
C THR A 354 -3.75 5.43 -22.06
N ASP A 355 -3.72 4.74 -20.92
CA ASP A 355 -4.71 4.91 -19.83
C ASP A 355 -4.79 6.37 -19.35
N LEU A 356 -3.63 7.02 -19.18
CA LEU A 356 -3.55 8.43 -18.76
C LEU A 356 -4.16 9.38 -19.80
N ASN A 357 -3.91 9.14 -21.09
CA ASN A 357 -4.47 9.94 -22.17
C ASN A 357 -5.99 9.83 -22.25
N ASP A 358 -6.53 8.61 -22.14
CA ASP A 358 -7.98 8.37 -22.11
C ASP A 358 -8.65 9.11 -20.93
N GLU A 359 -7.97 9.15 -19.78
CA GLU A 359 -8.46 9.88 -18.60
C GLU A 359 -8.38 11.41 -18.78
N ILE A 360 -7.30 11.93 -19.38
CA ILE A 360 -7.17 13.35 -19.71
C ILE A 360 -8.33 13.79 -20.61
N GLU A 361 -8.71 13.00 -21.61
CA GLU A 361 -9.85 13.29 -22.47
C GLU A 361 -11.18 13.29 -21.71
N LYS A 362 -11.36 12.36 -20.76
CA LYS A 362 -12.52 12.35 -19.85
C LYS A 362 -12.60 13.64 -19.01
N TYR A 363 -11.49 14.11 -18.44
CA TYR A 363 -11.49 15.36 -17.66
C TYR A 363 -11.72 16.58 -18.52
N LYS A 364 -11.15 16.65 -19.73
CA LYS A 364 -11.47 17.72 -20.68
C LYS A 364 -12.97 17.78 -20.97
N ALA A 365 -13.61 16.63 -21.15
CA ALA A 365 -15.06 16.56 -21.35
C ALA A 365 -15.86 17.04 -20.13
N GLN A 366 -15.46 16.63 -18.92
CA GLN A 366 -16.09 17.09 -17.67
C GLN A 366 -15.90 18.59 -17.45
N LEU A 367 -14.70 19.10 -17.67
CA LEU A 367 -14.37 20.52 -17.51
C LEU A 367 -15.18 21.37 -18.49
N LYS A 368 -15.34 20.92 -19.73
CA LYS A 368 -16.23 21.55 -20.73
C LYS A 368 -17.70 21.54 -20.28
N ALA A 369 -18.16 20.46 -19.65
CA ALA A 369 -19.53 20.39 -19.13
C ALA A 369 -19.75 21.36 -17.96
N VAL A 370 -18.78 21.49 -17.06
CA VAL A 370 -18.83 22.45 -15.94
C VAL A 370 -18.76 23.88 -16.45
N GLN A 371 -17.89 24.19 -17.42
CA GLN A 371 -17.83 25.52 -18.05
C GLN A 371 -19.17 25.90 -18.66
N LYS A 372 -19.82 24.98 -19.37
CA LYS A 372 -21.17 25.21 -19.90
C LYS A 372 -22.19 25.47 -18.80
N ALA A 373 -22.15 24.72 -17.70
CA ALA A 373 -23.07 24.92 -16.58
C ALA A 373 -22.90 26.31 -15.93
N ILE A 374 -21.66 26.79 -15.82
CA ILE A 374 -21.35 28.14 -15.34
C ILE A 374 -21.91 29.20 -16.31
N GLU A 375 -21.71 29.02 -17.62
CA GLU A 375 -22.26 29.92 -18.64
C GLU A 375 -23.80 29.98 -18.60
N ASP A 376 -24.46 28.82 -18.45
CA ASP A 376 -25.92 28.72 -18.33
C ASP A 376 -26.42 29.43 -17.04
N GLU A 377 -25.67 29.35 -15.94
CA GLU A 377 -25.99 30.01 -14.66
C GLU A 377 -25.79 31.54 -14.74
N ASP A 378 -24.73 32.00 -15.42
CA ASP A 378 -24.49 33.42 -15.69
C ASP A 378 -25.61 34.03 -16.56
N GLU A 379 -26.07 33.29 -17.59
CA GLU A 379 -27.18 33.73 -18.45
C GLU A 379 -28.50 33.83 -17.66
N LEU A 380 -28.76 32.86 -16.77
CA LEU A 380 -29.93 32.87 -15.90
C LEU A 380 -29.88 34.04 -14.92
N THR A 381 -28.71 34.31 -14.32
CA THR A 381 -28.48 35.43 -13.41
C THR A 381 -28.71 36.77 -14.11
N ALA A 382 -28.25 36.92 -15.35
CA ALA A 382 -28.51 38.11 -16.15
C ALA A 382 -30.01 38.33 -16.43
N LYS A 383 -30.74 37.27 -16.80
CA LYS A 383 -32.20 37.34 -17.02
C LYS A 383 -32.96 37.72 -15.75
N LEU A 384 -32.60 37.12 -14.61
CA LEU A 384 -33.18 37.47 -13.31
C LEU A 384 -32.92 38.94 -12.97
N GLN A 385 -31.73 39.47 -13.23
CA GLN A 385 -31.39 40.87 -13.00
C GLN A 385 -32.20 41.82 -13.90
N GLU A 386 -32.42 41.47 -15.17
CA GLU A 386 -33.31 42.24 -16.05
C GLU A 386 -34.76 42.26 -15.55
N GLU A 387 -35.25 41.13 -15.04
CA GLU A 387 -36.62 41.02 -14.53
C GLU A 387 -36.80 41.78 -13.22
N ILE A 388 -35.81 41.74 -12.31
CA ILE A 388 -35.76 42.61 -11.12
C ILE A 388 -35.82 44.08 -11.54
N ASN A 389 -34.97 44.50 -12.49
CA ASN A 389 -34.96 45.89 -12.96
C ASN A 389 -36.31 46.31 -13.59
N ARG A 390 -37.01 45.40 -14.29
CA ARG A 390 -38.36 45.68 -14.82
C ARG A 390 -39.37 45.89 -13.68
N LEU A 391 -39.37 45.00 -12.68
CA LEU A 391 -40.28 45.09 -11.53
C LEU A 391 -40.01 46.32 -10.65
N GLU A 392 -38.75 46.75 -10.53
CA GLU A 392 -38.38 48.00 -9.86
C GLU A 392 -38.86 49.24 -10.62
N ASN A 393 -38.82 49.22 -11.96
CA ASN A 393 -39.30 50.31 -12.80
C ASN A 393 -40.84 50.38 -12.89
N ASP A 394 -41.53 49.23 -12.80
CA ASP A 394 -42.99 49.14 -12.81
C ASP A 394 -43.62 49.37 -11.42
N SER A 395 -42.81 49.49 -10.36
CA SER A 395 -43.30 49.89 -9.03
C SER A 395 -43.68 51.38 -9.01
N PRO A 396 -44.94 51.73 -8.67
CA PRO A 396 -45.35 53.13 -8.62
C PRO A 396 -44.60 53.86 -7.51
N LYS A 397 -43.94 54.98 -7.86
CA LYS A 397 -43.39 55.95 -6.89
C LYS A 397 -44.50 56.42 -5.95
N ALA A 398 -44.61 55.78 -4.80
CA ALA A 398 -45.46 56.23 -3.71
C ALA A 398 -44.86 57.50 -3.12
N ASN A 399 -45.46 58.64 -3.50
CA ASN A 399 -45.32 59.92 -2.82
C ASN A 399 -45.71 59.81 -1.35
N THR A 400 -44.92 60.46 -0.47
CA THR A 400 -45.32 61.46 0.56
C THR A 400 -44.34 61.43 1.76
N PRO A 401 -44.32 62.41 2.68
CA PRO A 401 -44.22 63.86 2.49
C PRO A 401 -43.14 64.52 3.40
N THR A 402 -43.00 65.84 3.23
CA THR A 402 -42.37 66.90 4.05
C THR A 402 -41.94 66.64 5.51
N ALA A 403 -40.79 67.25 5.82
CA ALA A 403 -40.02 67.28 7.07
C ALA A 403 -40.70 67.86 8.33
N SER A 404 -40.33 67.34 9.51
CA SER A 404 -39.85 68.10 10.70
C SER A 404 -39.46 67.17 11.89
N PRO A 405 -38.64 67.63 12.87
CA PRO A 405 -37.44 66.89 13.30
C PRO A 405 -37.43 66.45 14.79
N ARG A 406 -36.59 65.46 15.16
CA ARG A 406 -35.78 65.49 16.40
C ARG A 406 -34.78 64.32 16.59
N SER A 407 -33.53 64.73 16.80
CA SER A 407 -32.43 64.13 17.60
C SER A 407 -32.11 62.62 17.45
N SER A 408 -30.90 62.20 17.07
CA SER A 408 -29.62 62.58 17.69
C SER A 408 -28.41 62.16 16.82
N ARG A 409 -27.36 63.00 16.86
CA ARG A 409 -26.02 62.82 16.27
C ARG A 409 -25.33 61.56 16.84
N ARG A 410 -24.66 60.72 16.05
CA ARG A 410 -23.30 60.84 15.44
C ARG A 410 -22.17 61.06 16.44
N ASP A 411 -21.28 60.07 16.49
CA ASP A 411 -19.83 60.12 16.28
C ASP A 411 -19.40 58.65 16.08
N SER A 412 -18.44 58.21 15.26
CA SER A 412 -17.48 58.82 14.34
C SER A 412 -16.62 57.67 13.76
N ASN A 413 -16.08 57.87 12.55
CA ASN A 413 -14.83 57.27 12.01
C ASN A 413 -14.79 55.75 11.69
N SER A 414 -14.04 55.24 10.71
CA SER A 414 -13.26 55.75 9.57
C SER A 414 -12.55 54.54 8.93
N ASP A 415 -12.41 54.55 7.60
CA ASP A 415 -11.31 53.98 6.79
C ASP A 415 -10.94 52.49 6.79
N ALA A 416 -10.89 51.91 5.57
CA ALA A 416 -9.67 51.40 4.89
C ALA A 416 -10.09 50.33 3.87
N VAL A 417 -10.21 50.64 2.57
CA VAL A 417 -9.15 50.65 1.54
C VAL A 417 -8.51 49.28 1.30
N LEU A 418 -8.96 48.69 0.18
CA LEU A 418 -8.36 47.60 -0.58
C LEU A 418 -6.97 47.99 -1.10
N ARG A 419 -6.02 47.05 -1.05
CA ARG A 419 -4.86 47.04 -1.95
C ARG A 419 -4.66 45.64 -2.52
N ASP A 420 -4.78 45.62 -3.83
CA ASP A 420 -4.29 44.64 -4.77
C ASP A 420 -2.77 44.82 -4.94
N HIS A 421 -2.01 43.73 -5.12
CA HIS A 421 -0.81 43.73 -5.96
C HIS A 421 -0.29 42.32 -6.25
N SER A 422 0.12 42.22 -7.51
CA SER A 422 0.62 41.10 -8.29
C SER A 422 2.12 40.85 -8.08
N SER A 423 2.53 39.60 -8.33
CA SER A 423 3.76 39.13 -9.01
C SER A 423 5.19 39.41 -8.48
N GLU A 424 6.00 38.36 -8.71
CA GLU A 424 7.45 38.29 -8.95
C GLU A 424 8.46 38.03 -7.80
N ASP A 425 9.25 36.98 -8.05
CA ASP A 425 10.63 36.64 -7.65
C ASP A 425 11.01 36.41 -6.18
N ILE A 426 11.21 35.12 -5.80
CA ILE A 426 12.51 34.41 -5.60
C ILE A 426 12.23 32.93 -5.33
#